data_AF-A0A8E2ENJ1-F1
#
_entry.id   AF-A0A8E2ENJ1-F1
#
_cell.length_a   1.000
_cell.length_b   1.000
_cell.length_c   1.000
_cell.angle_alpha   90.00
_cell.angle_beta   90.00
_cell.angle_gamma   90.00
#
_symmetry.space_group_name_H-M   'P 1'
#
loop_
_entity.id
_entity.type
_entity.pdbx_description
1 polymer ?
#
loop_
_entity_poly.entity_id
_entity_poly.type
_entity_poly.pdbx_seq_one_letter_code
_entity_poly.pdbx_strand_id
1 'polypeptide(L)'
;MTVATIRGYRRHAVRRASWPAMVPTNDPRDKICGMVVFGLQDSQRRSIHEFQSGMFDFKRDNVEIELRDGSKIQQEVGLYVWNQPPSLLVPIEERMWSPSDLLESEWFSYI
;
A
#
# COMPACT_ATOMS: atom_id res chain seq x y z
N MET A 1 10.03 5.64 -10.34
CA MET A 1 9.12 4.62 -9.75
C MET A 1 8.94 3.50 -10.76
N THR A 2 8.61 2.29 -10.32
CA THR A 2 8.25 1.18 -11.22
C THR A 2 7.03 0.44 -10.68
N VAL A 3 6.26 -0.21 -11.56
CA VAL A 3 5.14 -1.07 -11.15
C VAL A 3 5.68 -2.31 -10.46
N ALA A 4 5.03 -2.72 -9.37
CA ALA A 4 5.38 -3.94 -8.66
C ALA A 4 4.14 -4.63 -8.10
N THR A 5 4.24 -5.95 -7.94
CA THR A 5 3.21 -6.78 -7.32
C THR A 5 3.74 -7.39 -6.03
N ILE A 6 2.96 -7.29 -4.95
CA ILE A 6 3.22 -7.99 -3.69
C ILE A 6 2.11 -9.00 -3.42
N ARG A 7 2.47 -10.16 -2.86
CA ARG A 7 1.53 -11.26 -2.51
C ARG A 7 1.42 -11.40 -1.00
N GLY A 8 0.37 -12.06 -0.51
CA GLY A 8 0.14 -12.23 0.92
C GLY A 8 -0.38 -10.98 1.62
N TYR A 9 -0.81 -9.99 0.84
CA TYR A 9 -1.49 -8.80 1.32
C TYR A 9 -2.73 -8.51 0.48
N ARG A 10 -3.73 -7.91 1.13
CA ARG A 10 -4.94 -7.41 0.49
C ARG A 10 -5.15 -5.94 0.82
N ARG A 11 -5.67 -5.19 -0.14
CA ARG A 11 -6.00 -3.76 0.02
C ARG A 11 -7.41 -3.62 0.56
N HIS A 12 -7.57 -2.85 1.62
CA HIS A 12 -8.87 -2.52 2.22
C HIS A 12 -9.15 -1.03 2.14
N ALA A 13 -10.42 -0.67 2.06
CA ALA A 13 -10.85 0.68 2.36
C ALA A 13 -10.90 0.89 3.88
N VAL A 14 -10.52 2.07 4.33
CA VAL A 14 -10.56 2.47 5.75
C VAL A 14 -11.80 3.31 5.98
N ARG A 15 -12.51 3.09 7.09
CA ARG A 15 -13.70 3.87 7.45
C ARG A 15 -13.29 5.32 7.68
N ARG A 16 -14.02 6.27 7.07
CA ARG A 16 -13.79 7.72 7.19
C ARG A 16 -12.40 8.19 6.72
N ALA A 17 -11.75 7.42 5.85
CA ALA A 17 -10.50 7.81 5.21
C ALA A 17 -10.58 7.54 3.70
N SER A 18 -9.94 8.40 2.92
CA SER A 18 -9.85 8.27 1.46
C SER A 18 -8.62 7.47 1.02
N TRP A 19 -7.67 7.20 1.91
CA TRP A 19 -6.51 6.35 1.65
C TRP A 19 -6.77 4.88 2.01
N PRO A 20 -6.08 3.94 1.35
CA PRO A 20 -6.25 2.52 1.62
C PRO A 20 -5.43 2.04 2.82
N ALA A 21 -5.74 0.83 3.27
CA ALA A 21 -4.90 0.04 4.16
C ALA A 21 -4.40 -1.23 3.47
N MET A 22 -3.15 -1.60 3.74
CA MET A 22 -2.59 -2.89 3.34
C MET A 22 -2.62 -3.85 4.53
N VAL A 23 -3.30 -4.98 4.37
CA VAL A 23 -3.55 -5.95 5.45
C VAL A 23 -2.98 -7.31 5.05
N PRO A 24 -2.23 -8.01 5.94
CA PRO A 24 -1.78 -9.37 5.67
C PRO A 24 -2.96 -10.33 5.50
N THR A 25 -2.79 -11.34 4.66
CA THR A 25 -3.83 -12.33 4.35
C THR A 25 -3.20 -13.69 4.15
N ASN A 26 -3.96 -14.74 4.46
CA ASN A 26 -3.56 -16.13 4.26
C ASN A 26 -4.04 -16.69 2.91
N ASP A 27 -4.82 -15.93 2.12
CA ASP A 27 -5.24 -16.37 0.79
C ASP A 27 -4.08 -16.19 -0.20
N PRO A 28 -3.53 -17.28 -0.77
CA PRO A 28 -2.38 -17.21 -1.67
C PRO A 28 -2.68 -16.52 -3.01
N ARG A 29 -3.97 -16.30 -3.32
CA ARG A 29 -4.40 -15.59 -4.53
C ARG A 29 -4.34 -14.08 -4.36
N ASP A 30 -4.29 -13.60 -3.12
CA ASP A 30 -4.25 -12.18 -2.83
C ASP A 30 -2.92 -11.57 -3.25
N LYS A 31 -3.05 -10.48 -3.99
CA LYS A 31 -1.95 -9.64 -4.41
C LYS A 31 -2.38 -8.19 -4.52
N ILE A 32 -1.43 -7.30 -4.31
CA ILE A 32 -1.60 -5.87 -4.53
C ILE A 32 -0.65 -5.46 -5.65
N CYS A 33 -1.19 -4.82 -6.69
CA CYS A 33 -0.42 -4.11 -7.69
C CYS A 33 -0.30 -2.65 -7.28
N GLY A 34 0.93 -2.14 -7.25
CA GLY A 34 1.26 -0.78 -6.85
C GLY A 34 2.54 -0.30 -7.51
N MET A 35 3.19 0.69 -6.89
CA MET A 35 4.44 1.26 -7.38
C MET A 35 5.52 1.24 -6.30
N VAL A 36 6.75 0.93 -6.69
CA VAL A 36 7.95 1.10 -5.85
C VAL A 36 8.60 2.43 -6.16
N VAL A 37 8.90 3.19 -5.12
CA VAL A 37 9.63 4.46 -5.18
C VAL A 37 11.09 4.21 -4.80
N PHE A 38 11.99 4.46 -5.75
CA PHE A 38 13.45 4.33 -5.55
C PHE A 38 14.09 5.69 -5.35
N GLY A 39 15.33 5.69 -4.85
CA GLY A 39 16.14 6.90 -4.74
C GLY A 39 15.67 7.88 -3.66
N LEU A 40 14.81 7.45 -2.74
CA LEU A 40 14.40 8.26 -1.60
C LEU A 40 15.61 8.53 -0.70
N GLN A 41 15.86 9.81 -0.45
CA GLN A 41 16.81 10.28 0.56
C GLN A 41 16.29 9.96 1.97
N ASP A 42 17.19 9.90 2.96
CA ASP A 42 16.80 9.56 4.33
C ASP A 42 15.88 10.61 4.97
N SER A 43 15.96 11.88 4.58
CA SER A 43 14.98 12.91 4.95
C SER A 43 13.58 12.56 4.44
N GLN A 44 13.46 12.19 3.16
CA GLN A 44 12.19 11.81 2.54
C GLN A 44 11.62 10.53 3.15
N ARG A 45 12.47 9.54 3.43
CA ARG A 45 12.05 8.30 4.12
C ARG A 45 11.48 8.59 5.51
N ARG A 46 12.12 9.48 6.27
CA ARG A 46 11.62 9.92 7.58
C ARG A 46 10.30 10.65 7.49
N SER A 47 10.14 11.58 6.54
CA SER A 47 8.86 12.27 6.35
C SER A 47 7.72 11.31 5.99
N ILE A 48 7.97 10.32 5.14
CA ILE A 48 6.98 9.26 4.85
C ILE A 48 6.69 8.46 6.11
N HIS A 49 7.72 8.10 6.88
CA HIS A 49 7.55 7.35 8.12
C HIS A 49 6.69 8.10 9.14
N GLU A 50 6.97 9.37 9.40
CA GLU A 50 6.21 10.21 10.32
C GLU A 50 4.74 10.35 9.89
N PHE A 51 4.48 10.45 8.58
CA PHE A 51 3.12 10.48 8.05
C PHE A 51 2.38 9.15 8.26
N GLN A 52 3.07 8.01 8.13
CA GLN A 52 2.45 6.68 8.17
C GLN A 52 2.41 6.06 9.58
N SER A 53 3.36 6.37 10.46
CA SER A 53 3.63 5.64 11.70
C SER A 53 2.50 5.69 12.74
N GLY A 54 1.49 6.54 12.56
CA GLY A 54 0.33 6.59 13.45
C GLY A 54 -0.65 5.43 13.27
N MET A 55 -0.79 4.87 12.07
CA MET A 55 -1.80 3.86 11.73
C MET A 55 -1.22 2.60 11.05
N PHE A 56 0.09 2.58 10.83
CA PHE A 56 0.76 1.54 10.09
C PHE A 56 2.11 1.17 10.73
N ASP A 57 2.43 -0.12 10.71
CA ASP A 57 3.76 -0.63 11.02
C ASP A 57 4.63 -0.66 9.77
N PHE A 58 5.88 -0.23 9.92
CA PHE A 58 6.88 -0.40 8.86
C PHE A 58 7.37 -1.85 8.83
N LYS A 59 7.33 -2.48 7.64
CA LYS A 59 7.88 -3.82 7.39
C LYS A 59 8.74 -3.83 6.13
N ARG A 60 9.61 -4.84 6.02
CA ARG A 60 10.31 -5.16 4.78
C ARG A 60 9.76 -6.46 4.22
N ASP A 61 9.52 -6.49 2.91
CA ASP A 61 9.10 -7.70 2.21
C ASP A 61 9.51 -7.63 0.73
N ASN A 62 9.41 -8.76 0.04
CA ASN A 62 9.77 -8.88 -1.37
C ASN A 62 8.60 -8.56 -2.29
N VAL A 63 8.88 -7.79 -3.33
CA VAL A 63 7.93 -7.52 -4.42
C VAL A 63 8.47 -8.02 -5.74
N GLU A 64 7.55 -8.46 -6.60
CA GLU A 64 7.82 -8.85 -7.98
C GLU A 64 7.73 -7.61 -8.88
N ILE A 65 8.81 -7.32 -9.61
CA ILE A 65 8.88 -6.26 -10.61
C ILE A 65 9.10 -6.91 -11.97
N GLU A 66 8.24 -6.59 -12.93
CA GLU A 66 8.40 -7.00 -14.33
C GLU A 66 9.26 -5.98 -15.06
N LEU A 67 10.35 -6.46 -15.67
CA LEU A 67 11.28 -5.67 -16.47
C LEU A 67 10.77 -5.55 -17.91
N ARG A 68 11.40 -4.64 -18.67
CA ARG A 68 10.99 -4.35 -20.06
C ARG A 68 11.10 -5.55 -21.01
N ASP A 69 11.99 -6.49 -20.71
CA ASP A 69 12.18 -7.73 -21.46
C ASP A 69 11.19 -8.84 -21.03
N GLY A 70 10.25 -8.53 -20.14
CA GLY A 70 9.27 -9.47 -19.58
C GLY A 70 9.83 -10.36 -18.47
N SER A 71 11.12 -10.25 -18.15
CA SER A 71 11.69 -10.96 -17.02
C SER A 71 11.18 -10.36 -15.70
N LYS A 72 11.18 -11.18 -14.64
CA LYS A 72 10.69 -10.78 -13.32
C LYS A 72 11.81 -10.86 -12.31
N ILE A 73 11.98 -9.80 -11.54
CA ILE A 73 12.92 -9.74 -10.42
C ILE A 73 12.16 -9.64 -9.10
N GLN A 74 12.78 -10.17 -8.05
CA GLN A 74 12.35 -9.95 -6.67
C GLN A 74 13.20 -8.83 -6.08
N GLN A 75 12.56 -7.88 -5.40
CA GLN A 75 13.23 -6.77 -4.74
C GLN A 75 12.65 -6.59 -3.34
N GLU A 76 13.51 -6.59 -2.33
CA GLU A 76 13.10 -6.22 -0.97
C GLU A 76 12.81 -4.72 -0.92
N VAL A 77 11.66 -4.34 -0.36
CA VAL A 77 11.20 -2.95 -0.23
C VAL A 77 10.62 -2.71 1.16
N GLY A 78 10.60 -1.44 1.57
CA GLY A 78 9.87 -0.99 2.75
C GLY A 78 8.39 -0.80 2.46
N LEU A 79 7.54 -1.21 3.41
CA LEU A 79 6.08 -1.24 3.29
C LEU A 79 5.45 -0.73 4.59
N TYR A 80 4.23 -0.19 4.48
CA TYR A 80 3.42 0.21 5.63
C TYR A 80 2.19 -0.69 5.71
N VAL A 81 2.09 -1.43 6.81
CA VAL A 81 1.07 -2.47 7.02
C VAL A 81 0.14 -2.02 8.13
N TRP A 82 -1.16 -2.17 7.92
CA TRP A 82 -2.18 -1.75 8.88
C TRP A 82 -1.95 -2.38 10.25
N ASN A 83 -1.89 -1.55 11.30
CA ASN A 83 -1.68 -1.99 12.68
C ASN A 83 -2.84 -1.66 13.63
N GLN A 84 -3.93 -1.09 13.09
CA GLN A 84 -5.10 -0.69 13.85
C GLN A 84 -6.17 -1.79 13.86
N PRO A 85 -7.21 -1.69 14.71
CA PRO A 85 -8.26 -2.69 14.80
C PRO A 85 -9.00 -2.92 13.47
N PRO A 86 -9.38 -4.17 13.13
CA PRO A 86 -10.14 -4.48 11.92
C PRO A 86 -11.50 -3.79 11.83
N SER A 87 -12.08 -3.34 12.95
CA SER A 87 -13.35 -2.61 12.99
C SER A 87 -13.30 -1.26 12.27
N LEU A 88 -12.11 -0.70 12.09
CA LEU A 88 -11.88 0.53 11.33
C LEU A 88 -11.74 0.27 9.82
N LEU A 89 -11.70 -0.99 9.38
CA LEU A 89 -11.71 -1.36 7.98
C LEU A 89 -13.15 -1.52 7.49
N VAL A 90 -13.35 -1.23 6.21
CA VAL A 90 -14.59 -1.61 5.51
C VAL A 90 -14.46 -3.09 5.09
N PRO A 91 -15.45 -3.94 5.39
CA PRO A 91 -15.54 -5.30 4.86
C PRO A 91 -15.39 -5.30 3.33
N ILE A 92 -14.67 -6.27 2.79
CA ILE A 92 -14.39 -6.33 1.34
C ILE A 92 -15.67 -6.53 0.54
N GLU A 93 -16.61 -7.28 1.12
CA GLU A 93 -17.94 -7.55 0.56
C GLU A 93 -18.78 -6.28 0.46
N GLU A 94 -18.51 -5.29 1.33
CA GLU A 94 -19.17 -3.97 1.32
C GLU A 94 -18.50 -3.05 0.30
N ARG A 95 -17.16 -2.91 0.35
CA ARG A 95 -16.42 -2.06 -0.58
C ARG A 95 -14.93 -2.38 -0.60
N MET A 96 -14.38 -2.52 -1.81
CA MET A 96 -12.94 -2.47 -2.04
C MET A 96 -12.49 -1.03 -2.31
N TRP A 97 -11.33 -0.66 -1.79
CA TRP A 97 -10.72 0.64 -2.13
C TRP A 97 -10.25 0.67 -3.57
N SER A 98 -10.49 1.79 -4.25
CA SER A 98 -10.01 2.12 -5.59
C SER A 98 -9.26 3.47 -5.58
N PRO A 99 -8.38 3.72 -6.56
CA PRO A 99 -7.73 5.03 -6.69
C PRO A 99 -8.72 6.20 -6.80
N SER A 100 -9.92 5.98 -7.35
CA SER A 100 -10.97 7.01 -7.45
C SER A 100 -11.39 7.53 -6.07
N ASP A 101 -11.42 6.68 -5.04
CA ASP A 101 -11.76 7.09 -3.67
C ASP A 101 -10.82 8.18 -3.13
N LEU A 102 -9.55 8.20 -3.58
CA LEU A 102 -8.59 9.24 -3.24
C LEU A 102 -8.74 10.47 -4.13
N LEU A 103 -8.87 10.27 -5.44
CA LEU A 103 -8.96 11.37 -6.42
C LEU A 103 -10.21 12.22 -6.23
N GLU A 104 -11.30 11.62 -5.75
CA GLU A 104 -12.57 12.31 -5.46
C GLU A 104 -12.63 12.86 -4.03
N SER A 105 -11.58 12.66 -3.23
CA SER A 105 -11.57 13.12 -1.84
C SER A 105 -11.24 14.60 -1.70
N GLU A 106 -11.79 15.22 -0.64
CA GLU A 106 -11.47 16.60 -0.30
C GLU A 106 -9.95 16.81 -0.12
N TRP A 107 -9.26 15.82 0.47
CA TRP A 107 -7.80 15.86 0.65
C TRP A 107 -7.05 16.11 -0.65
N PHE A 108 -7.42 15.42 -1.74
CA PHE A 108 -6.77 15.59 -3.04
C PHE A 108 -7.07 16.95 -3.68
N SER A 109 -8.24 17.53 -3.37
CA SER A 109 -8.65 18.82 -3.91
C SER A 109 -7.84 20.00 -3.35
N TYR A 110 -7.10 19.80 -2.26
CA TYR A 110 -6.26 20.83 -1.62
C TYR A 110 -4.77 20.76 -2.03
N ILE A 111 -4.40 19.89 -2.97
CA ILE A 111 -3.03 19.69 -3.46
C ILE A 111 -2.91 20.24 -4.88
#